data_AF-M2B1X4-F1
#
_entry.id   AF-M2B1X4-F1
#
_cell.length_a   1.000
_cell.length_b   1.000
_cell.length_c   1.000
_cell.angle_alpha   90.00
_cell.angle_beta   90.00
_cell.angle_gamma   90.00
#
_symmetry.space_group_name_H-M   'P 1'
#
loop_
_entity.id
_entity.type
_entity.pdbx_description
1 polymer ?
#
loop_
_entity_poly.entity_id
_entity_poly.type
_entity_poly.pdbx_seq_one_letter_code
_entity_poly.pdbx_strand_id
1 'polypeptide(L)'
;MVPCMTLYRHLGTSLMSKLRDDHPYRDWITSYSSDEFAELCQGLERLLDEVASDTVAVRDAYRYAMQCEFDFFTAPLETASLN
;
A
#
# COMPACT_ATOMS: atom_id res chain seq x y z
N MET A 1 2.19 9.57 -1.45
CA MET A 1 1.98 8.72 -2.64
C MET A 1 2.87 7.49 -2.60
N VAL A 2 4.21 7.60 -2.56
CA VAL A 2 5.10 6.42 -2.50
C VAL A 2 4.72 5.42 -1.40
N PRO A 3 4.54 5.82 -0.12
CA PRO A 3 4.22 4.87 0.95
C PRO A 3 2.90 4.12 0.72
N CYS A 4 1.88 4.84 0.29
CA CYS A 4 0.55 4.30 -0.04
C CYS A 4 0.66 3.23 -1.12
N MET A 5 1.32 3.54 -2.24
CA MET A 5 1.43 2.59 -3.37
C MET A 5 2.26 1.35 -3.00
N THR A 6 3.37 1.53 -2.29
CA THR A 6 4.19 0.42 -1.77
C THR A 6 3.36 -0.49 -0.85
N LEU A 7 2.53 0.08 0.04
CA LEU A 7 1.65 -0.71 0.89
C LEU A 7 0.61 -1.50 0.08
N TYR A 8 -0.07 -0.88 -0.88
CA TYR A 8 -1.08 -1.56 -1.69
C TYR A 8 -0.46 -2.71 -2.51
N ARG A 9 0.74 -2.51 -3.06
CA ARG A 9 1.50 -3.57 -3.74
C ARG A 9 1.84 -4.72 -2.79
N HIS A 10 2.24 -4.42 -1.57
CA HIS A 10 2.50 -5.42 -0.54
C HIS A 10 1.24 -6.22 -0.19
N LEU A 11 0.10 -5.54 0.02
CA LEU A 11 -1.17 -6.18 0.34
C LEU A 11 -1.67 -7.07 -0.80
N GLY A 12 -1.71 -6.56 -2.03
CA GLY A 12 -2.14 -7.31 -3.20
C GLY A 12 -1.36 -8.61 -3.35
N THR A 13 -0.02 -8.54 -3.29
CA THR A 13 0.80 -9.76 -3.41
C THR A 13 0.75 -10.70 -2.23
N SER A 14 0.66 -10.19 -1.00
CA SER A 14 0.52 -11.04 0.18
C SER A 14 -0.79 -11.83 0.17
N LEU A 15 -1.85 -11.24 -0.40
CA LEU A 15 -3.17 -11.86 -0.48
C LEU A 15 -3.34 -12.83 -1.66
N MET A 16 -2.48 -12.79 -2.67
CA MET A 16 -2.54 -13.71 -3.82
C MET A 16 -2.53 -15.19 -3.40
N SER A 17 -1.75 -15.54 -2.38
CA SER A 17 -1.69 -16.91 -1.84
C SER A 17 -3.01 -17.41 -1.25
N LYS A 18 -3.94 -16.51 -0.94
CA LYS A 18 -5.24 -16.80 -0.32
C LYS A 18 -6.41 -16.60 -1.28
N LEU A 19 -6.14 -16.19 -2.53
CA LEU A 19 -7.16 -15.81 -3.49
C LEU A 19 -7.86 -17.05 -4.08
N ARG A 20 -9.20 -17.06 -4.02
CA ARG A 20 -10.09 -18.08 -4.62
C ARG A 20 -10.82 -17.53 -5.83
N ASP A 21 -11.24 -18.37 -6.77
CA ASP A 21 -11.86 -17.97 -8.05
C ASP A 21 -13.12 -17.12 -7.90
N ASP A 22 -13.91 -17.41 -6.88
CA ASP A 22 -15.15 -16.71 -6.55
C ASP A 22 -14.99 -15.57 -5.53
N HIS A 23 -13.75 -15.17 -5.20
CA HIS A 23 -13.51 -14.19 -4.14
C HIS A 23 -14.03 -12.79 -4.54
N PRO A 24 -14.86 -12.13 -3.72
CA PRO A 24 -15.51 -10.86 -4.07
C PRO A 24 -14.53 -9.70 -4.32
N TYR A 25 -13.31 -9.80 -3.79
CA TYR A 25 -12.24 -8.80 -3.97
C TYR A 25 -11.15 -9.25 -4.95
N ARG A 26 -11.43 -10.25 -5.80
CA ARG A 26 -10.46 -10.80 -6.76
C ARG A 26 -9.83 -9.74 -7.64
N ASP A 27 -10.64 -8.86 -8.23
CA ASP A 27 -10.14 -7.84 -9.15
C ASP A 27 -9.21 -6.86 -8.42
N TRP A 28 -9.59 -6.42 -7.22
CA TRP A 28 -8.76 -5.56 -6.38
C TRP A 28 -7.40 -6.22 -6.05
N ILE A 29 -7.41 -7.47 -5.59
CA ILE A 29 -6.18 -8.20 -5.26
C ILE A 29 -5.31 -8.36 -6.51
N THR A 30 -5.92 -8.74 -7.64
CA THR A 30 -5.22 -8.95 -8.91
C THR A 30 -4.57 -7.66 -9.40
N SER A 31 -5.30 -6.54 -9.42
CA SER A 31 -4.79 -5.25 -9.84
C SER A 31 -3.54 -4.83 -9.06
N TYR A 32 -3.59 -4.87 -7.72
CA TYR A 32 -2.46 -4.44 -6.89
C TYR A 32 -1.33 -5.47 -6.79
N SER A 33 -1.56 -6.71 -7.22
CA SER A 33 -0.53 -7.74 -7.34
C SER A 33 0.19 -7.78 -8.69
N SER A 34 -0.36 -7.08 -9.70
CA SER A 34 0.12 -7.13 -11.08
C SER A 34 1.54 -6.60 -11.24
N ASP A 35 2.22 -7.07 -12.30
CA ASP A 35 3.54 -6.58 -12.67
C ASP A 35 3.50 -5.10 -13.11
N GLU A 36 2.44 -4.67 -13.80
CA GLU A 36 2.23 -3.27 -14.18
C GLU A 36 2.19 -2.36 -12.95
N PHE A 37 1.46 -2.76 -11.90
CA PHE A 37 1.43 -1.99 -10.66
C PHE A 37 2.78 -2.02 -9.93
N ALA A 38 3.52 -3.13 -10.02
CA ALA A 38 4.87 -3.23 -9.47
C ALA A 38 5.84 -2.27 -10.17
N GLU A 39 5.78 -2.16 -11.50
CA GLU A 39 6.59 -1.23 -12.28
C GLU A 39 6.29 0.23 -11.93
N LEU A 40 5.01 0.57 -11.74
CA LEU A 40 4.60 1.89 -11.26
C LEU A 40 5.20 2.22 -9.88
N CYS A 41 5.11 1.28 -8.93
CA CYS A 41 5.67 1.47 -7.58
C CYS A 41 7.19 1.69 -7.65
N GLN A 42 7.91 0.87 -8.41
CA GLN A 42 9.35 1.03 -8.58
C GLN A 42 9.72 2.36 -9.26
N GLY A 43 8.91 2.83 -10.21
CA GLY A 43 9.10 4.14 -10.83
C GLY A 43 8.95 5.28 -9.82
N LEU A 44 7.96 5.20 -8.93
CA LEU A 44 7.75 6.19 -7.87
C LEU A 44 8.87 6.17 -6.81
N GLU A 45 9.39 4.99 -6.46
CA GLU A 45 10.52 4.86 -5.53
C GLU A 45 11.80 5.46 -6.14
N ARG A 46 12.11 5.15 -7.41
CA ARG A 46 13.25 5.78 -8.11
C ARG A 46 13.12 7.30 -8.18
N LEU A 47 11.93 7.80 -8.50
CA LEU A 47 11.70 9.24 -8.55
C LEU A 47 11.91 9.89 -7.17
N LEU A 48 11.49 9.23 -6.08
CA LEU A 48 11.75 9.72 -4.73
C LEU A 48 13.25 9.82 -4.45
N ASP A 49 14.02 8.80 -4.80
CA ASP A 49 15.48 8.78 -4.64
C ASP A 49 16.17 9.89 -5.47
N GLU A 50 15.63 10.21 -6.65
CA GLU A 50 16.16 11.28 -7.52
C GLU A 50 15.85 12.69 -7.01
N VAL A 51 14.66 12.92 -6.45
CA VAL A 51 14.18 14.28 -6.11
C VAL A 51 14.35 14.65 -4.64
N ALA A 52 14.56 13.67 -3.75
CA ALA A 52 14.66 13.88 -2.32
C ALA A 52 15.95 13.28 -1.75
N SER A 53 16.66 14.07 -0.94
CA SER A 53 17.75 13.53 -0.14
C SER A 53 17.21 12.76 1.06
N ASP A 54 17.90 11.68 1.42
CA ASP A 54 17.57 10.85 2.59
C ASP A 54 17.86 11.60 3.90
N THR A 55 16.87 12.39 4.32
CA THR A 55 16.91 13.21 5.53
C THR A 55 15.88 12.72 6.55
N VAL A 56 16.06 13.12 7.81
CA VAL A 56 15.09 12.81 8.88
C VAL A 56 13.68 13.26 8.50
N ALA A 57 13.53 14.47 7.92
CA ALA A 57 12.23 14.98 7.50
C ALA A 57 11.54 14.11 6.44
N VAL A 58 12.29 13.59 5.46
CA VAL A 58 11.75 12.69 4.43
C VAL A 58 11.32 11.35 5.04
N ARG A 59 12.13 10.79 5.93
CA ARG A 59 11.79 9.54 6.65
C ARG A 59 10.57 9.70 7.55
N ASP A 60 10.46 10.83 8.24
CA ASP A 60 9.32 11.13 9.11
C ASP A 60 8.03 11.32 8.29
N ALA A 61 8.11 12.00 7.14
CA ALA A 61 6.98 12.11 6.22
C ALA A 61 6.54 10.73 5.69
N TYR A 62 7.50 9.87 5.32
CA TYR A 62 7.21 8.50 4.89
C TYR A 62 6.54 7.69 6.01
N ARG A 63 7.09 7.75 7.22
CA ARG A 63 6.54 7.08 8.41
C ARG A 63 5.13 7.57 8.72
N TYR A 64 4.90 8.89 8.71
CA TYR A 64 3.60 9.47 8.97
C TYR A 64 2.56 9.01 7.94
N ALA A 65 2.92 8.98 6.66
CA ALA A 65 2.03 8.44 5.64
C ALA A 65 1.69 6.95 5.88
N MET A 66 2.65 6.11 6.29
CA MET A 66 2.37 4.72 6.66
C MET A 66 1.47 4.60 7.90
N GLN A 67 1.59 5.51 8.86
CA GLN A 67 0.68 5.56 10.00
C GLN A 67 -0.75 5.91 9.54
N CYS A 68 -0.90 6.91 8.67
CA CYS A 68 -2.20 7.23 8.09
C CYS A 68 -2.83 6.05 7.34
N GLU A 69 -2.04 5.27 6.60
CA GLU A 69 -2.55 4.05 5.95
C GLU A 69 -3.00 2.99 6.97
N PHE A 70 -2.22 2.77 8.04
CA PHE A 70 -2.62 1.88 9.13
C PHE A 70 -3.93 2.32 9.77
N ASP A 71 -4.07 3.61 10.07
CA ASP A 71 -5.28 4.19 10.65
C ASP A 71 -6.47 4.03 9.68
N PHE A 72 -6.25 4.20 8.37
CA PHE A 72 -7.28 3.99 7.34
C PHE A 72 -7.80 2.55 7.32
N PHE A 73 -6.92 1.55 7.37
CA PHE A 73 -7.32 0.13 7.36
C PHE A 73 -7.91 -0.34 8.69
N THR A 74 -7.60 0.34 9.81
CA THR A 74 -8.13 -0.01 11.13
C THR A 74 -9.47 0.66 11.46
N ALA A 75 -9.77 1.82 10.89
CA ALA A 75 -11.02 2.56 11.16
C ALA A 75 -12.32 1.73 11.00
N PRO A 76 -12.48 0.84 10.00
CA PRO A 76 -13.67 -0.01 9.91
C PRO A 76 -13.80 -1.02 11.07
N LEU A 77 -12.68 -1.46 11.66
CA LEU A 77 -12.67 -2.44 12.76
C LEU A 77 -13.11 -1.81 14.08
N GLU A 78 -12.75 -0.55 14.31
CA GLU A 78 -13.17 0.21 15.49
C GLU A 78 -14.67 0.48 15.45
N THR A 79 -15.20 0.82 14.27
CA THR A 79 -16.64 1.02 14.06
C THR A 79 -17.43 -0.26 14.28
N ALA A 80 -16.88 -1.41 13.88
CA ALA A 80 -17.50 -2.71 14.13
C ALA A 80 -17.51 -3.12 15.61
N SER A 81 -16.68 -2.51 16.45
CA SER A 81 -16.60 -2.80 17.90
C SER A 81 -17.60 -2.00 18.74
N LEU A 82 -18.28 -1.01 18.14
CA LEU A 82 -19.29 -0.16 18.78
C LEU A 82 -20.73 -0.58 18.48
N ASN A 83 -20.92 -1.57 17.59
CA ASN A 83 -22.21 -2.18 17.24
C ASN A 83 -22.30 -3.59 17.81
#